data_AF-A0A1F8QX91-F1
#
_entry.id   AF-A0A1F8QX91-F1
#
_cell.length_a   1.000
_cell.length_b   1.000
_cell.length_c   1.000
_cell.angle_alpha   90.00
_cell.angle_beta   90.00
_cell.angle_gamma   90.00
#
_symmetry.space_group_name_H-M   'P 1'
#
loop_
_entity.id
_entity.type
_entity.pdbx_description
1 polymer ?
#
loop_
_entity_poly.entity_id
_entity_poly.type
_entity_poly.pdbx_seq_one_letter_code
_entity_poly.pdbx_strand_id
1 'polypeptide(L)'
;MIINYLRLAWDALLLRDRAYTEMRESSNAFTRGLILIVLVALVFSIPAVVGKSLERLTSPDPGKIQEVVRQELMAMPWYQQTQAESGRQFQEGFEQGYNAWWQFFGNLIFPNPIISALGIIFNPISLIVGWLIYGLLAFLFARMLGGKGSLGQTFGTTALAVSPQLLGAIAFLPYVAVAGLSTWSIVCNYLALKHTHHLTPGRTFWATVLPYVFQIVLAVLVSALVAFTIVMVVGGGR
;
A
#
# COMPACT_ATOMS: atom_id res chain seq x y z
N MET A 1 12.49 19.00 20.11
CA MET A 1 12.07 17.58 20.00
C MET A 1 11.85 17.16 18.54
N ILE A 2 10.93 17.78 17.79
CA ILE A 2 10.61 17.42 16.39
C ILE A 2 11.80 17.49 15.42
N ILE A 3 12.66 18.52 15.54
CA ILE A 3 13.85 18.72 14.70
C ILE A 3 14.80 17.51 14.74
N ASN A 4 14.94 16.85 15.89
CA ASN A 4 15.81 15.68 16.03
C ASN A 4 15.26 14.48 15.25
N TYR A 5 13.94 14.28 15.24
CA TYR A 5 13.31 13.21 14.46
C TYR A 5 13.39 13.46 12.96
N LEU A 6 13.22 14.71 12.52
CA LEU A 6 13.40 15.08 11.10
C LEU A 6 14.85 14.89 10.65
N ARG A 7 15.83 15.27 11.48
CA ARG A 7 17.25 15.01 11.21
C ARG A 7 17.53 13.52 11.09
N LEU A 8 16.97 12.71 11.99
CA LEU A 8 17.14 11.27 11.98
C LEU A 8 16.53 10.63 10.73
N ALA A 9 15.34 11.07 10.34
CA ALA A 9 14.68 10.65 9.10
C ALA A 9 15.52 11.04 7.87
N TRP A 10 16.01 12.27 7.83
CA TRP A 10 16.86 12.76 6.75
C TRP A 10 18.18 11.98 6.64
N ASP A 11 18.80 11.67 7.77
CA ASP A 11 20.02 10.88 7.80
C ASP A 11 19.79 9.44 7.33
N ALA A 12 18.66 8.83 7.71
CA ALA A 12 18.25 7.53 7.20
C ALA A 12 17.88 7.54 5.71
N LEU A 13 17.25 8.61 5.23
CA LEU A 13 16.98 8.83 3.81
C LEU A 13 18.28 8.84 2.99
N LEU A 14 19.32 9.46 3.53
CA LEU A 14 20.67 9.49 2.94
C LEU A 14 21.51 8.26 3.29
N LEU A 15 20.88 7.20 3.83
CA LEU A 15 21.51 5.92 4.17
C LEU A 15 22.71 6.05 5.14
N ARG A 16 22.73 7.09 5.98
CA ARG A 16 23.82 7.31 6.94
C ARG A 16 23.72 6.32 8.09
N ASP A 17 24.75 5.51 8.28
CA ASP A 17 24.81 4.48 9.33
C ASP A 17 24.49 5.03 10.74
N ARG A 18 24.89 6.27 11.01
CA ARG A 18 24.65 6.96 12.28
C ARG A 18 23.17 6.96 12.71
N ALA A 19 22.24 7.09 11.77
CA ALA A 19 20.81 7.13 12.09
C ALA A 19 20.33 5.79 12.63
N TYR A 20 20.80 4.69 12.04
CA TYR A 20 20.45 3.34 12.45
C TYR A 20 21.08 2.99 13.80
N THR A 21 22.35 3.36 14.02
CA THR A 21 23.02 3.16 15.31
C THR A 21 22.36 3.97 16.42
N GLU A 22 22.09 5.26 16.20
CA GLU A 22 21.45 6.13 17.19
C GLU A 22 20.04 5.63 17.57
N MET A 23 19.26 5.18 16.59
CA MET A 23 17.93 4.62 16.85
C MET A 23 18.02 3.30 17.62
N ARG A 24 18.94 2.41 17.23
CA ARG A 24 19.17 1.12 17.88
C ARG A 24 19.63 1.25 19.33
N GLU A 25 20.52 2.19 19.62
CA GLU A 25 21.11 2.38 20.95
C GLU A 25 20.18 3.15 21.91
N SER A 26 19.09 3.71 21.40
CA SER A 26 18.14 4.41 22.23
C SER A 26 17.41 3.48 23.20
N SER A 27 17.29 3.91 24.46
CA SER A 27 16.61 3.14 25.53
C SER A 27 15.15 2.83 25.20
N ASN A 28 14.50 3.68 24.39
CA ASN A 28 13.10 3.57 23.97
C ASN A 28 12.96 3.51 22.44
N ALA A 29 13.76 2.65 21.78
CA ALA A 29 13.80 2.53 20.32
C ALA A 29 12.42 2.31 19.67
N PHE A 30 11.58 1.46 20.27
CA PHE A 30 10.21 1.23 19.80
C PHE A 30 9.38 2.52 19.79
N THR A 31 9.33 3.23 20.92
CA THR A 31 8.56 4.47 21.07
C THR A 31 9.09 5.56 20.15
N ARG A 32 10.41 5.68 20.00
CA ARG A 32 11.02 6.63 19.06
C ARG A 32 10.65 6.30 17.60
N GLY A 33 10.65 5.03 17.23
CA GLY A 33 10.18 4.58 15.92
C GLY A 33 8.72 4.90 15.67
N LEU A 34 7.84 4.65 16.65
CA LEU A 34 6.42 4.98 16.56
C LEU A 34 6.20 6.49 16.38
N ILE A 35 6.85 7.32 17.21
CA ILE A 35 6.78 8.79 17.09
C ILE A 35 7.25 9.23 15.69
N LEU A 36 8.33 8.66 15.18
CA LEU A 36 8.83 8.96 13.85
C LEU A 36 7.78 8.65 12.76
N ILE A 37 7.17 7.46 12.81
CA ILE A 37 6.13 7.06 11.85
C ILE A 37 4.96 8.01 11.90
N VAL A 38 4.49 8.38 13.10
CA VAL A 38 3.37 9.32 13.27
C VAL A 38 3.74 10.69 12.71
N LEU A 39 4.95 11.20 12.97
CA LEU A 39 5.41 12.48 12.44
C LEU A 39 5.48 12.46 10.90
N VAL A 40 6.07 11.42 10.31
CA VAL A 40 6.16 11.33 8.85
C VAL A 40 4.79 11.12 8.22
N ALA A 41 3.92 10.28 8.80
CA ALA A 41 2.56 10.08 8.33
C ALA A 41 1.73 11.38 8.39
N LEU A 42 1.93 12.22 9.42
CA LEU A 42 1.30 13.53 9.53
C LEU A 42 1.80 14.50 8.45
N VAL A 43 3.10 14.51 8.17
CA VAL A 43 3.68 15.34 7.11
C VAL A 43 3.23 14.87 5.73
N PHE A 44 3.13 13.55 5.52
CA PHE A 44 2.76 12.95 4.24
C PHE A 44 1.24 13.00 3.96
N SER A 45 0.39 13.00 4.99
CA SER A 45 -1.06 13.02 4.81
C SER A 45 -1.56 14.34 4.21
N ILE A 46 -0.88 15.48 4.47
CA ILE A 46 -1.30 16.79 3.98
C ILE A 46 -1.21 16.89 2.45
N PRO A 47 -0.07 16.62 1.78
CA PRO A 47 -0.01 16.62 0.32
C PRO A 47 -0.90 15.56 -0.33
N ALA A 48 -1.08 14.39 0.30
CA ALA A 48 -1.95 13.34 -0.22
C ALA A 48 -3.43 13.78 -0.26
N VAL A 49 -3.88 14.55 0.74
CA VAL A 49 -5.22 15.14 0.75
C VAL A 49 -5.36 16.19 -0.34
N VAL A 50 -4.38 17.09 -0.49
CA VAL A 50 -4.40 18.15 -1.53
C VAL A 50 -4.35 17.54 -2.93
N GLY A 51 -3.49 16.55 -3.17
CA GLY A 51 -3.38 15.83 -4.43
C GLY A 51 -4.68 15.13 -4.81
N LYS A 52 -5.31 14.40 -3.87
CA LYS A 52 -6.62 13.77 -4.10
C LYS A 52 -7.75 14.78 -4.31
N SER A 53 -7.69 15.94 -3.68
CA SER A 53 -8.65 17.04 -3.91
C SER A 53 -8.47 17.66 -5.30
N LEU A 54 -7.23 17.83 -5.77
CA LEU A 54 -6.94 18.31 -7.12
C LEU A 54 -7.27 17.27 -8.20
N GLU A 55 -6.99 16.00 -7.94
CA GLU A 55 -7.42 14.88 -8.77
C GLU A 55 -8.95 14.82 -8.85
N ARG A 56 -9.67 15.07 -7.75
CA ARG A 56 -11.14 15.19 -7.77
C ARG A 56 -11.65 16.35 -8.62
N LEU A 57 -10.89 17.45 -8.73
CA LEU A 57 -11.25 18.59 -9.57
C LEU A 57 -10.89 18.38 -11.05
N THR A 58 -10.02 17.43 -11.35
CA THR A 58 -9.49 17.20 -12.71
C THR A 58 -9.88 15.85 -13.32
N SER A 59 -10.35 14.90 -12.51
CA SER A 59 -10.80 13.58 -12.97
C SER A 59 -12.27 13.62 -13.41
N PRO A 60 -12.61 13.01 -14.57
CA PRO A 60 -13.98 12.85 -15.01
C PRO A 60 -14.80 12.06 -13.98
N ASP A 61 -16.05 12.48 -13.78
CA ASP A 61 -17.02 11.78 -12.93
C ASP A 61 -17.12 10.30 -13.35
N PRO A 62 -16.90 9.32 -12.45
CA PRO A 62 -17.01 7.90 -12.76
C PRO A 62 -18.36 7.52 -13.38
N GLY A 63 -19.45 8.21 -13.01
CA GLY A 63 -20.76 8.00 -13.62
C GLY A 63 -20.79 8.42 -15.09
N LYS A 64 -20.03 9.47 -15.46
CA LYS A 64 -19.88 9.88 -16.86
C LYS A 64 -19.04 8.90 -17.67
N ILE A 65 -18.04 8.27 -17.06
CA ILE A 65 -17.23 7.24 -17.72
C ILE A 65 -18.10 6.00 -18.01
N GLN A 66 -18.87 5.54 -17.01
CA GLN A 66 -19.82 4.45 -17.19
C GLN A 66 -20.83 4.76 -18.32
N GLU A 67 -21.33 5.99 -18.38
CA GLU A 67 -22.29 6.38 -19.42
C GLU A 67 -21.65 6.42 -20.82
N VAL A 68 -20.45 7.01 -20.95
CA VAL A 68 -19.73 7.08 -22.22
C VAL A 68 -19.40 5.69 -22.74
N VAL A 69 -18.89 4.80 -21.89
CA VAL A 69 -18.58 3.41 -22.28
C VAL A 69 -19.86 2.67 -22.69
N ARG A 70 -20.99 2.91 -22.01
CA ARG A 70 -22.29 2.31 -22.37
C ARG A 70 -22.73 2.78 -23.75
N GLN A 71 -22.65 4.09 -24.00
CA GLN A 71 -23.04 4.71 -25.26
C GLN A 71 -22.18 4.19 -26.42
N GLU A 72 -20.86 4.10 -26.24
CA GLU A 72 -19.95 3.57 -27.25
C GLU A 72 -20.19 2.07 -27.52
N LEU A 73 -20.44 1.27 -26.49
CA LEU A 73 -20.80 -0.15 -26.64
C LEU A 73 -22.10 -0.32 -27.44
N MET A 74 -23.12 0.50 -27.16
CA MET A 74 -24.39 0.47 -27.89
C MET A 74 -24.26 0.96 -29.34
N ALA A 75 -23.28 1.80 -29.62
CA ALA A 75 -22.98 2.25 -30.98
C ALA A 75 -22.25 1.19 -31.81
N MET A 76 -21.74 0.11 -31.20
CA MET A 76 -21.01 -0.92 -31.92
C MET A 76 -21.91 -1.79 -32.81
N PRO A 77 -21.42 -2.25 -33.98
CA PRO A 77 -22.21 -3.05 -34.92
C PRO A 77 -22.78 -4.35 -34.33
N TRP A 78 -22.01 -5.03 -33.48
CA TRP A 78 -22.45 -6.28 -32.84
C TRP A 78 -23.65 -6.06 -31.92
N TYR A 79 -23.73 -4.91 -31.25
CA TYR A 79 -24.83 -4.58 -30.34
C TYR A 79 -26.11 -4.35 -31.13
N GLN A 80 -26.04 -3.54 -32.19
CA GLN A 80 -27.18 -3.25 -33.06
C GLN A 80 -27.70 -4.51 -33.76
N GLN A 81 -26.80 -5.37 -34.23
CA GLN A 81 -27.16 -6.64 -34.86
C GLN A 81 -27.85 -7.58 -33.87
N THR A 82 -27.29 -7.75 -32.67
CA THR A 82 -27.86 -8.63 -31.63
C THR A 82 -29.20 -8.07 -31.12
N GLN A 83 -29.33 -6.75 -31.01
CA GLN A 83 -30.57 -6.09 -30.64
C GLN A 83 -31.66 -6.27 -31.70
N ALA A 84 -31.32 -6.20 -32.99
CA ALA A 84 -32.25 -6.45 -34.08
C ALA A 84 -32.75 -7.91 -34.10
N GLU A 85 -31.89 -8.87 -33.73
CA GLU A 85 -32.22 -10.30 -33.71
C GLU A 85 -32.99 -10.73 -32.45
N SER A 86 -32.64 -10.18 -31.28
CA SER A 86 -33.13 -10.64 -29.96
C SER A 86 -34.13 -9.67 -29.30
N GLY A 87 -34.29 -8.46 -29.83
CA GLY A 87 -35.27 -7.48 -29.36
C GLY A 87 -35.09 -7.04 -27.91
N ARG A 88 -36.21 -6.87 -27.19
CA ARG A 88 -36.25 -6.32 -25.82
C ARG A 88 -35.54 -7.20 -24.77
N GLN A 89 -35.53 -8.51 -24.95
CA GLN A 89 -34.92 -9.43 -24.00
C GLN A 89 -33.40 -9.23 -23.89
N PHE A 90 -32.74 -8.90 -25.01
CA PHE A 90 -31.31 -8.58 -25.03
C PHE A 90 -31.02 -7.25 -24.35
N GLN A 91 -31.85 -6.22 -24.54
CA GLN A 91 -31.67 -4.93 -23.87
C GLN A 91 -31.74 -5.07 -22.35
N GLU A 92 -32.73 -5.77 -21.82
CA GLU A 92 -32.89 -5.96 -20.37
C GLU A 92 -31.73 -6.76 -19.77
N GLY A 93 -31.30 -7.84 -20.46
CA GLY A 93 -30.16 -8.65 -20.04
C GLY A 93 -28.83 -7.89 -20.10
N PHE A 94 -28.64 -7.05 -21.13
CA PHE A 94 -27.46 -6.20 -21.26
C PHE A 94 -27.40 -5.15 -20.16
N GLU A 95 -28.50 -4.45 -19.88
CA GLU A 95 -28.53 -3.41 -18.83
C GLU A 95 -28.28 -4.02 -17.44
N GLN A 96 -28.85 -5.18 -17.12
CA GLN A 96 -28.54 -5.88 -15.87
C GLN A 96 -27.07 -6.32 -15.81
N GLY A 97 -26.56 -6.95 -16.87
CA GLY A 97 -25.20 -7.44 -16.94
C GLY A 97 -24.16 -6.32 -16.85
N TYR A 98 -24.41 -5.22 -17.56
CA TYR A 98 -23.54 -4.03 -17.56
C TYR A 98 -23.47 -3.39 -16.18
N ASN A 99 -24.62 -3.20 -15.53
CA ASN A 99 -24.67 -2.62 -14.18
C ASN A 99 -24.02 -3.54 -13.13
N ALA A 100 -24.25 -4.85 -13.21
CA ALA A 100 -23.61 -5.82 -12.32
C ALA A 100 -22.08 -5.85 -12.53
N TRP A 101 -21.62 -5.77 -13.78
CA TRP A 101 -20.21 -5.70 -14.12
C TRP A 101 -19.55 -4.44 -13.53
N TRP A 102 -20.18 -3.27 -13.67
CA TRP A 102 -19.67 -2.02 -13.11
C TRP A 102 -19.72 -1.98 -11.58
N GLN A 103 -20.75 -2.56 -10.95
CA GLN A 103 -20.78 -2.68 -9.49
C GLN A 103 -19.65 -3.58 -8.95
N PHE A 104 -19.28 -4.63 -9.67
CA PHE A 104 -18.27 -5.57 -9.21
C PHE A 104 -16.85 -5.16 -9.63
N PHE A 105 -16.60 -5.00 -10.93
CA PHE A 105 -15.29 -4.67 -11.49
C PHE A 105 -15.02 -3.18 -11.55
N GLY A 106 -16.05 -2.37 -11.81
CA GLY A 106 -15.92 -0.91 -11.82
C GLY A 106 -15.43 -0.36 -10.48
N ASN A 107 -15.89 -0.90 -9.35
CA ASN A 107 -15.40 -0.53 -8.02
C ASN A 107 -13.94 -0.97 -7.74
N LEU A 108 -13.42 -1.97 -8.46
CA LEU A 108 -12.01 -2.38 -8.35
C LEU A 108 -11.08 -1.44 -9.13
N ILE A 109 -11.58 -0.87 -10.22
CA ILE A 109 -10.81 0.00 -11.14
C ILE A 109 -10.97 1.48 -10.77
N PHE A 110 -12.19 1.87 -10.35
CA PHE A 110 -12.58 3.21 -9.93
C PHE A 110 -13.11 3.16 -8.49
N PRO A 111 -12.22 3.13 -7.48
CA PRO A 111 -12.62 2.95 -6.10
C PRO A 111 -13.60 4.04 -5.64
N ASN A 112 -14.71 3.59 -5.06
CA ASN A 112 -15.81 4.45 -4.59
C ASN A 112 -15.28 5.64 -3.75
N PRO A 113 -15.70 6.88 -4.03
CA PRO A 113 -15.21 8.08 -3.34
C PRO A 113 -15.43 8.07 -1.82
N ILE A 114 -16.42 7.34 -1.30
CA ILE A 114 -16.65 7.18 0.15
C ILE A 114 -15.58 6.28 0.77
N ILE A 115 -15.17 5.20 0.07
CA ILE A 115 -14.06 4.32 0.49
C ILE A 115 -12.73 5.08 0.38
N SER A 116 -12.56 5.91 -0.64
CA SER A 116 -11.38 6.77 -0.82
C SER A 116 -11.25 7.85 0.27
N ALA A 117 -12.37 8.36 0.80
CA ALA A 117 -12.40 9.31 1.93
C ALA A 117 -12.08 8.63 3.27
N LEU A 118 -12.58 7.41 3.50
CA LEU A 118 -12.19 6.58 4.65
C LEU A 118 -10.68 6.28 4.64
N GLY A 119 -10.07 6.15 3.46
CA GLY A 119 -8.64 6.00 3.29
C GLY A 119 -7.80 7.11 3.94
N ILE A 120 -8.30 8.34 4.10
CA ILE A 120 -7.55 9.43 4.77
C ILE A 120 -7.37 9.14 6.27
N ILE A 121 -8.38 8.55 6.90
CA ILE A 121 -8.37 8.19 8.33
C ILE A 121 -7.64 6.85 8.54
N PHE A 122 -7.82 5.89 7.64
CA PHE A 122 -7.21 4.57 7.77
C PHE A 122 -5.75 4.50 7.30
N ASN A 123 -5.27 5.41 6.46
CA ASN A 123 -3.89 5.39 5.96
C ASN A 123 -2.83 5.42 7.09
N PRO A 124 -2.85 6.34 8.08
CA PRO A 124 -1.87 6.32 9.17
C PRO A 124 -1.96 5.04 10.02
N ILE A 125 -3.17 4.52 10.24
CA ILE A 125 -3.37 3.26 10.96
C ILE A 125 -2.77 2.10 10.15
N SER A 126 -2.99 2.07 8.85
CA SER A 126 -2.46 1.03 7.96
C SER A 126 -0.93 1.04 7.90
N LEU A 127 -0.29 2.22 7.95
CA LEU A 127 1.16 2.35 8.05
C LEU A 127 1.70 1.77 9.35
N ILE A 128 1.05 2.09 10.48
CA ILE A 128 1.45 1.57 11.79
C ILE A 128 1.26 0.04 11.84
N VAL A 129 0.11 -0.46 11.39
CA VAL A 129 -0.18 -1.91 11.36
C VAL A 129 0.79 -2.62 10.42
N GLY A 130 1.03 -2.09 9.23
CA GLY A 130 1.98 -2.63 8.26
C GLY A 130 3.41 -2.67 8.82
N TRP A 131 3.85 -1.60 9.49
CA TRP A 131 5.13 -1.55 10.19
C TRP A 131 5.21 -2.57 11.34
N LEU A 132 4.14 -2.74 12.13
CA LEU A 132 4.10 -3.73 13.21
C LEU A 132 4.23 -5.15 12.67
N ILE A 133 3.47 -5.49 11.63
CA ILE A 133 3.53 -6.81 10.98
C ILE A 133 4.92 -7.02 10.37
N TYR A 134 5.40 -6.05 9.59
CA TYR A 134 6.72 -6.16 8.94
C TYR A 134 7.84 -6.28 9.97
N GLY A 135 7.88 -5.40 10.98
CA GLY A 135 8.92 -5.41 12.00
C GLY A 135 8.95 -6.70 12.83
N LEU A 136 7.77 -7.28 13.11
CA LEU A 136 7.67 -8.59 13.76
C LEU A 136 8.23 -9.70 12.87
N LEU A 137 7.78 -9.80 11.62
CA LEU A 137 8.28 -10.81 10.68
C LEU A 137 9.78 -10.66 10.44
N ALA A 138 10.26 -9.43 10.24
CA ALA A 138 11.67 -9.13 10.04
C ALA A 138 12.50 -9.51 11.27
N PHE A 139 12.00 -9.27 12.48
CA PHE A 139 12.64 -9.74 13.71
C PHE A 139 12.72 -11.28 13.74
N LEU A 140 11.62 -11.98 13.45
CA LEU A 140 11.59 -13.44 13.47
C LEU A 140 12.57 -14.04 12.45
N PHE A 141 12.52 -13.60 11.19
CA PHE A 141 13.43 -14.09 10.15
C PHE A 141 14.88 -13.70 10.44
N ALA A 142 15.14 -12.48 10.92
CA ALA A 142 16.50 -12.08 11.31
C ALA A 142 17.02 -12.96 12.46
N ARG A 143 16.17 -13.28 13.45
CA ARG A 143 16.53 -14.15 14.57
C ARG A 143 16.80 -15.59 14.13
N MET A 144 15.97 -16.13 13.23
CA MET A 144 16.19 -17.46 12.62
C MET A 144 17.50 -17.53 11.83
N LEU A 145 17.93 -16.42 11.23
CA LEU A 145 19.19 -16.31 10.49
C LEU A 145 20.41 -16.01 11.39
N GLY A 146 20.23 -16.04 12.72
CA GLY A 146 21.30 -15.84 13.71
C GLY A 146 21.51 -14.40 14.16
N GLY A 147 20.52 -13.53 13.95
CA GLY A 147 20.56 -12.12 14.33
C GLY A 147 20.57 -11.90 15.85
N LYS A 148 21.25 -10.84 16.30
CA LYS A 148 21.46 -10.55 17.73
C LYS A 148 20.62 -9.39 18.29
N GLY A 149 19.87 -8.70 17.45
CA GLY A 149 19.09 -7.52 17.85
C GLY A 149 17.85 -7.89 18.64
N SER A 150 17.36 -6.95 19.46
CA SER A 150 16.09 -7.10 20.18
C SER A 150 14.90 -6.70 19.31
N LEU A 151 13.69 -7.08 19.73
CA LEU A 151 12.46 -6.70 19.06
C LEU A 151 12.25 -5.18 19.04
N GLY A 152 12.50 -4.51 20.17
CA GLY A 152 12.41 -3.05 20.28
C GLY A 152 13.41 -2.32 19.37
N GLN A 153 14.64 -2.83 19.26
CA GLN A 153 15.65 -2.31 18.33
C GLN A 153 15.23 -2.50 16.87
N THR A 154 14.63 -3.65 16.55
CA THR A 154 14.15 -3.96 15.20
C THR A 154 13.06 -2.98 14.80
N PHE A 155 12.03 -2.82 15.64
CA PHE A 155 10.96 -1.86 15.39
C PHE A 155 11.46 -0.42 15.26
N GLY A 156 12.32 0.02 16.19
CA GLY A 156 12.88 1.37 16.14
C GLY A 156 13.62 1.64 14.84
N THR A 157 14.52 0.74 14.43
CA THR A 157 15.32 0.93 13.22
C THR A 157 14.53 0.75 11.93
N THR A 158 13.58 -0.19 11.85
CA THR A 158 12.73 -0.35 10.65
C THR A 158 11.76 0.82 10.46
N ALA A 159 11.43 1.55 11.53
CA ALA A 159 10.66 2.79 11.39
C ALA A 159 11.38 3.85 10.54
N LEU A 160 12.72 3.80 10.47
CA LEU A 160 13.50 4.68 9.59
C LEU A 160 13.24 4.40 8.10
N ALA A 161 12.65 3.25 7.74
CA ALA A 161 12.26 2.96 6.36
C ALA A 161 11.03 3.75 5.89
N VAL A 162 10.39 4.52 6.77
CA VAL A 162 9.36 5.50 6.39
C VAL A 162 9.97 6.83 5.92
N SER A 163 11.25 7.10 6.20
CA SER A 163 11.95 8.33 5.77
C SER A 163 11.86 8.67 4.26
N PRO A 164 11.89 7.71 3.32
CA PRO A 164 11.70 7.99 1.89
C PRO A 164 10.42 8.76 1.60
N GLN A 165 9.35 8.54 2.36
CA GLN A 165 8.06 9.21 2.18
C GLN A 165 8.15 10.74 2.32
N LEU A 166 9.17 11.26 3.02
CA LEU A 166 9.44 12.70 3.10
C LEU A 166 9.76 13.31 1.73
N LEU A 167 10.38 12.56 0.81
CA LEU A 167 10.59 13.02 -0.56
C LEU A 167 9.27 13.10 -1.33
N GLY A 168 8.35 12.16 -1.07
CA GLY A 168 7.00 12.17 -1.64
C GLY A 168 6.19 13.40 -1.25
N ALA A 169 6.42 13.95 -0.05
CA ALA A 169 5.79 15.20 0.38
C ALA A 169 6.28 16.44 -0.40
N ILE A 170 7.47 16.36 -1.01
CA ILE A 170 8.07 17.44 -1.82
C ILE A 170 7.77 17.23 -3.32
N ALA A 171 7.48 15.99 -3.73
CA ALA A 171 7.26 15.64 -5.13
C ALA A 171 5.88 16.09 -5.63
N PHE A 172 5.83 17.26 -6.26
CA PHE A 172 4.70 17.75 -7.08
C PHE A 172 4.47 16.94 -8.37
N LEU A 173 5.30 15.92 -8.66
CA LEU A 173 5.25 15.17 -9.90
C LEU A 173 4.51 13.83 -9.72
N PRO A 174 3.35 13.64 -10.39
CA PRO A 174 2.69 12.34 -10.39
C PRO A 174 3.62 11.28 -11.03
N TYR A 175 3.52 10.03 -10.56
CA TYR A 175 4.23 8.83 -11.05
C TYR A 175 5.72 8.64 -10.67
N VAL A 176 6.53 9.69 -10.47
CA VAL A 176 7.94 9.53 -10.02
C VAL A 176 8.02 9.01 -8.57
N ALA A 177 6.98 9.27 -7.78
CA ALA A 177 6.96 8.96 -6.35
C ALA A 177 6.73 7.46 -6.03
N VAL A 178 5.94 6.70 -6.78
CA VAL A 178 5.45 5.41 -6.24
C VAL A 178 6.47 4.27 -6.33
N ALA A 179 7.17 4.14 -7.46
CA ALA A 179 8.15 3.06 -7.64
C ALA A 179 9.47 3.33 -6.89
N GLY A 180 10.02 4.55 -7.00
CA GLY A 180 11.29 4.91 -6.38
C GLY A 180 11.26 4.88 -4.85
N LEU A 181 10.17 5.34 -4.23
CA LEU A 181 10.03 5.36 -2.77
C LEU A 181 9.91 3.97 -2.15
N SER A 182 9.27 3.04 -2.87
CA SER A 182 9.08 1.66 -2.42
C SER A 182 10.41 0.91 -2.42
N THR A 183 11.20 1.03 -3.51
CA THR A 183 12.54 0.44 -3.58
C THR A 183 13.47 1.04 -2.54
N TRP A 184 13.42 2.37 -2.31
CA TRP A 184 14.26 3.02 -1.30
C TRP A 184 13.91 2.58 0.12
N SER A 185 12.62 2.38 0.43
CA SER A 185 12.17 1.82 1.71
C SER A 185 12.77 0.44 1.99
N ILE A 186 12.89 -0.41 0.96
CA ILE A 186 13.52 -1.74 1.09
C ILE A 186 15.00 -1.60 1.45
N VAL A 187 15.73 -0.66 0.81
CA VAL A 187 17.14 -0.40 1.13
C VAL A 187 17.30 0.11 2.56
N CYS A 188 16.42 1.00 3.01
CA CYS A 188 16.42 1.46 4.41
C CYS A 188 16.15 0.32 5.39
N ASN A 189 15.22 -0.59 5.06
CA ASN A 189 14.95 -1.78 5.87
C ASN A 189 16.14 -2.74 5.90
N TYR A 190 16.85 -2.91 4.78
CA TYR A 190 18.08 -3.71 4.75
C TYR A 190 19.14 -3.14 5.70
N LEU A 191 19.36 -1.83 5.70
CA LEU A 191 20.31 -1.20 6.63
C LEU A 191 19.84 -1.30 8.08
N ALA A 192 18.54 -1.12 8.35
CA ALA A 192 17.97 -1.29 9.67
C ALA A 192 18.26 -2.69 10.25
N LEU A 193 18.06 -3.74 9.45
CA LEU A 193 18.32 -5.11 9.87
C LEU A 193 19.82 -5.43 9.95
N LYS A 194 20.62 -4.92 9.02
CA LYS A 194 22.09 -5.05 9.06
C LYS A 194 22.64 -4.52 10.38
N HIS A 195 22.25 -3.29 10.73
CA HIS A 195 22.72 -2.59 11.91
C HIS A 195 22.10 -3.10 13.19
N THR A 196 20.87 -3.59 13.18
CA THR A 196 20.24 -4.12 14.40
C THR A 196 20.74 -5.53 14.74
N HIS A 197 20.83 -6.40 13.75
CA HIS A 197 21.06 -7.83 13.96
C HIS A 197 22.49 -8.27 13.73
N HIS A 198 23.36 -7.39 13.19
CA HIS A 198 24.76 -7.69 12.88
C HIS A 198 24.93 -8.91 11.95
N LEU A 199 24.02 -9.04 10.99
CA LEU A 199 23.98 -10.14 10.04
C LEU A 199 25.00 -9.94 8.90
N THR A 200 25.52 -11.04 8.38
CA THR A 200 26.28 -11.04 7.11
C THR A 200 25.39 -10.58 5.95
N PRO A 201 25.91 -9.92 4.91
CA PRO A 201 25.11 -9.33 3.82
C PRO A 201 24.04 -10.26 3.22
N GLY A 202 24.40 -11.52 2.91
CA GLY A 202 23.44 -12.49 2.35
C GLY A 202 22.29 -12.84 3.30
N ARG A 203 22.56 -12.94 4.60
CA ARG A 203 21.52 -13.19 5.62
C ARG A 203 20.66 -11.94 5.85
N THR A 204 21.25 -10.75 5.82
CA THR A 204 20.50 -9.49 5.87
C THR A 204 19.54 -9.36 4.70
N PHE A 205 19.98 -9.73 3.49
CA PHE A 205 19.13 -9.72 2.30
C PHE A 205 17.87 -10.58 2.51
N TRP A 206 18.05 -11.84 2.91
CA TRP A 206 16.92 -12.74 3.17
C TRP A 206 16.04 -12.27 4.33
N ALA A 207 16.63 -11.77 5.42
CA ALA A 207 15.86 -11.20 6.54
C ALA A 207 15.00 -10.00 6.12
N THR A 208 15.42 -9.26 5.08
CA THR A 208 14.68 -8.11 4.53
C THR A 208 13.58 -8.56 3.56
N VAL A 209 13.87 -9.53 2.69
CA VAL A 209 12.96 -9.94 1.60
C VAL A 209 11.88 -10.92 2.08
N LEU A 210 12.21 -11.85 2.99
CA LEU A 210 11.28 -12.90 3.46
C LEU A 210 9.98 -12.35 4.06
N PRO A 211 9.95 -11.27 4.86
CA PRO A 211 8.70 -10.66 5.30
C PRO A 211 7.75 -10.28 4.15
N TYR A 212 8.27 -9.68 3.08
CA TYR A 212 7.47 -9.29 1.92
C TYR A 212 6.95 -10.51 1.15
N VAL A 213 7.80 -11.52 0.93
CA VAL A 213 7.41 -12.77 0.27
C VAL A 213 6.30 -13.46 1.09
N PHE A 214 6.46 -13.52 2.41
CA PHE A 214 5.46 -14.11 3.29
C PHE A 214 4.11 -13.36 3.22
N GLN A 215 4.13 -12.03 3.23
CA GLN A 215 2.93 -11.22 3.07
C GLN A 215 2.24 -11.43 1.72
N ILE A 216 3.00 -11.52 0.62
CA ILE A 216 2.46 -11.78 -0.72
C ILE A 216 1.79 -13.14 -0.77
N VAL A 217 2.46 -14.19 -0.28
CA VAL A 217 1.90 -15.55 -0.24
C VAL A 217 0.62 -15.58 0.60
N LEU A 218 0.63 -14.95 1.78
CA LEU A 218 -0.56 -14.87 2.63
C LEU A 218 -1.72 -14.14 1.94
N ALA A 219 -1.44 -13.02 1.26
CA ALA A 219 -2.45 -12.27 0.53
C ALA A 219 -3.06 -13.10 -0.62
N VAL A 220 -2.25 -13.83 -1.38
CA VAL A 220 -2.72 -14.73 -2.43
C VAL A 220 -3.61 -15.83 -1.85
N LEU A 221 -3.19 -16.48 -0.77
CA LEU A 221 -3.98 -17.54 -0.12
C LEU A 221 -5.32 -17.03 0.42
N VAL A 222 -5.33 -15.87 1.07
CA VAL A 222 -6.57 -15.25 1.56
C VAL A 222 -7.48 -14.89 0.39
N SER A 223 -6.94 -14.31 -0.69
CA SER A 223 -7.74 -13.96 -1.87
C SER A 223 -8.35 -15.19 -2.54
N ALA A 224 -7.60 -16.30 -2.65
CA ALA A 224 -8.08 -17.56 -3.19
C ALA A 224 -9.18 -18.17 -2.30
N LEU A 225 -9.03 -18.11 -0.98
CA LEU A 225 -10.05 -18.59 -0.04
C LEU A 225 -11.34 -17.77 -0.16
N VAL A 226 -11.23 -16.45 -0.25
CA VAL A 226 -12.38 -15.55 -0.44
C VAL A 226 -13.06 -15.81 -1.79
N ALA A 227 -12.30 -15.98 -2.86
CA ALA A 227 -12.87 -16.33 -4.17
C ALA A 227 -13.60 -17.67 -4.11
N PHE A 228 -13.02 -18.68 -3.45
CA PHE A 228 -13.63 -19.99 -3.26
C PHE A 228 -14.94 -19.92 -2.46
N THR A 229 -14.97 -19.18 -1.35
CA THR A 229 -16.20 -19.03 -0.54
C THR A 229 -17.29 -18.30 -1.32
N ILE A 230 -16.96 -17.29 -2.12
CA ILE A 230 -17.91 -16.59 -2.98
C ILE A 230 -18.50 -17.56 -4.03
N VAL A 231 -17.66 -18.34 -4.71
CA VAL A 231 -18.12 -19.35 -5.69
C VAL A 231 -19.05 -20.37 -5.03
N MET A 232 -18.74 -20.84 -3.83
CA MET A 232 -19.59 -21.79 -3.10
C MET A 232 -20.94 -21.19 -2.69
N VAL A 233 -20.96 -19.93 -2.24
CA VAL A 233 -22.20 -19.24 -1.82
C VAL A 233 -23.08 -18.89 -3.02
N VAL A 234 -22.50 -18.46 -4.14
CA VAL A 234 -23.24 -18.08 -5.35
C VAL A 234 -23.62 -19.30 -6.19
N GLY A 235 -22.76 -20.32 -6.24
CA GLY A 235 -22.98 -21.56 -6.99
C GLY A 235 -23.89 -22.58 -6.29
N GLY A 236 -23.95 -22.57 -4.95
CA GLY A 236 -24.81 -23.43 -4.15
C GLY A 236 -26.28 -22.98 -4.03
N GLY A 237 -26.65 -21.87 -4.65
CA GLY A 237 -28.02 -21.35 -4.71
C GLY A 237 -28.84 -21.83 -5.91
N ARG A 238 -28.43 -22.93 -6.56
CA ARG A 238 -29.14 -23.59 -7.65
C ARG A 238 -29.66 -24.96 -7.23
#